data_AF-A0A1B8PKD6-F1
#
_entry.id   AF-A0A1B8PKD6-F1
#
_cell.length_a   1.000
_cell.length_b   1.000
_cell.length_c   1.000
_cell.angle_alpha   90.00
_cell.angle_beta   90.00
_cell.angle_gamma   90.00
#
_symmetry.space_group_name_H-M   'P 1'
#
loop_
_entity.id
_entity.type
_entity.pdbx_description
1 polymer ?
#
loop_
_entity_poly.entity_id
_entity_poly.type
_entity_poly.pdbx_seq_one_letter_code
_entity_poly.pdbx_strand_id
1 'polypeptide(L)'
;MTVSPPQTSQQGSSAGIWSVVNAFVVQNINGQETLTPINADTTVKSGDTLEYQGLFTNNSPERVRSMEVTLSIADGLVLVGGIHPKFPHATIDGSRFIRSPIRANIGGQVQELPLSDYKALRWTLEDIGIGGTSVVKYRAKLK
;
A
#
# COMPACT_ATOMS: atom_id res chain seq x y z
N MET A 1 10.56 -16.00 9.54
CA MET A 1 10.63 -14.57 9.92
C MET A 1 9.20 -14.05 9.95
N THR A 2 8.83 -13.32 10.99
CA THR A 2 7.52 -12.66 11.08
C THR A 2 7.62 -11.35 10.31
N VAL A 3 6.89 -11.20 9.20
CA VAL A 3 6.83 -9.91 8.49
C VAL A 3 5.95 -8.96 9.30
N SER A 4 6.47 -7.80 9.69
CA SER A 4 5.65 -6.78 10.34
C SER A 4 4.63 -6.23 9.34
N PRO A 5 3.35 -6.09 9.74
CA PRO A 5 2.34 -5.52 8.87
C PRO A 5 2.68 -4.05 8.52
N PRO A 6 2.26 -3.55 7.34
CA PRO A 6 2.37 -2.15 6.98
C PRO A 6 1.70 -1.28 8.03
N GLN A 7 2.33 -0.17 8.39
CA GLN A 7 1.66 0.82 9.22
C GLN A 7 0.74 1.66 8.32
N THR A 8 -0.48 1.87 8.80
CA THR A 8 -1.41 2.84 8.23
C THR A 8 -1.36 4.12 9.03
N SER A 9 -1.33 5.25 8.35
CA SER A 9 -1.65 6.54 8.94
C SER A 9 -2.76 7.21 8.13
N GLN A 10 -3.71 7.82 8.84
CA GLN A 10 -4.84 8.55 8.29
C GLN A 10 -4.71 10.02 8.72
N GLN A 11 -4.89 10.97 7.79
CA GLN A 11 -4.89 12.39 8.09
C GLN A 11 -6.13 13.05 7.45
N GLY A 12 -6.97 13.68 8.29
CA GLY A 12 -8.30 14.22 7.95
C GLY A 12 -9.33 13.92 9.05
N SER A 13 -10.51 14.55 9.01
CA SER A 13 -11.60 14.35 10.00
C SER A 13 -12.03 12.87 10.04
N SER A 14 -11.45 12.11 10.96
CA SER A 14 -11.48 10.64 10.98
C SER A 14 -12.44 10.05 12.02
N ALA A 15 -13.38 10.84 12.53
CA ALA A 15 -14.45 10.31 13.38
C ALA A 15 -15.32 9.35 12.56
N GLY A 16 -15.21 8.05 12.84
CA GLY A 16 -16.05 7.02 12.20
C GLY A 16 -15.43 6.30 11.00
N ILE A 17 -14.15 6.47 10.69
CA ILE A 17 -13.46 5.63 9.70
C ILE A 17 -12.84 4.41 10.37
N TRP A 18 -13.24 3.22 9.95
CA TRP A 18 -12.57 1.97 10.34
C TRP A 18 -11.58 1.56 9.25
N SER A 19 -10.31 1.36 9.63
CA SER A 19 -9.30 0.78 8.76
C SER A 19 -8.87 -0.63 9.16
N VAL A 20 -8.67 -1.49 8.16
CA VAL A 20 -8.05 -2.81 8.31
C VAL A 20 -6.97 -2.96 7.23
N VAL A 21 -5.83 -3.52 7.60
CA VAL A 21 -4.79 -3.93 6.64
C VAL A 21 -4.73 -5.44 6.60
N ASN A 22 -4.96 -6.00 5.42
CA ASN A 22 -4.79 -7.42 5.16
C ASN A 22 -3.50 -7.65 4.37
N ALA A 23 -2.86 -8.78 4.61
CA ALA A 23 -1.67 -9.20 3.89
C ALA A 23 -1.89 -10.62 3.33
N PHE A 24 -1.43 -10.84 2.10
CA PHE A 24 -1.59 -12.09 1.38
C PHE A 24 -0.28 -12.50 0.74
N VAL A 25 0.04 -13.80 0.74
CA VAL A 25 1.06 -14.34 -0.15
C VAL A 25 0.44 -14.49 -1.54
N VAL A 26 1.08 -13.94 -2.55
CA VAL A 26 0.69 -14.11 -3.96
C VAL A 26 1.31 -15.39 -4.47
N GLN A 27 0.49 -16.39 -4.79
CA GLN A 27 0.92 -17.70 -5.26
C GLN A 27 0.36 -17.96 -6.65
N ASN A 28 1.12 -18.69 -7.48
CA ASN A 28 0.61 -19.24 -8.73
C ASN A 28 0.35 -20.72 -8.52
N ILE A 29 -0.93 -21.11 -8.49
CA ILE A 29 -1.37 -22.49 -8.31
C ILE A 29 -2.06 -22.89 -9.61
N ASN A 30 -1.50 -23.86 -10.33
CA ASN A 30 -2.03 -24.34 -11.62
C ASN A 30 -2.21 -23.22 -12.67
N GLY A 31 -1.29 -22.25 -12.69
CA GLY A 31 -1.34 -21.11 -13.62
C GLY A 31 -2.37 -20.03 -13.27
N GLN A 32 -3.06 -20.15 -12.14
CA GLN A 32 -3.92 -19.11 -11.59
C GLN A 32 -3.25 -18.44 -10.40
N GLU A 33 -3.35 -17.11 -10.38
CA GLU A 33 -2.93 -16.32 -9.23
C GLU A 33 -3.94 -16.46 -8.10
N THR A 34 -3.46 -16.86 -6.93
CA THR A 34 -4.24 -17.01 -5.71
C THR A 34 -3.63 -16.13 -4.61
N LEU A 35 -4.50 -15.45 -3.85
CA LEU A 35 -4.12 -14.70 -2.67
C LEU A 35 -4.38 -15.54 -1.42
N THR A 36 -3.31 -16.03 -0.80
CA THR A 36 -3.40 -16.81 0.44
C THR A 36 -3.23 -15.88 1.64
N PRO A 37 -4.23 -15.73 2.53
CA PRO A 37 -4.14 -14.84 3.69
C PRO A 37 -2.95 -15.18 4.59
N ILE A 38 -2.22 -14.17 5.04
CA ILE A 38 -1.16 -14.34 6.05
C ILE A 38 -1.80 -14.31 7.43
N ASN A 39 -1.64 -15.40 8.16
CA ASN A 39 -2.01 -15.56 9.56
C ASN A 39 -0.82 -16.07 10.39
N ALA A 40 -1.04 -16.36 11.67
CA ALA A 40 0.02 -16.80 12.58
C ALA A 40 0.77 -18.06 12.12
N ASP A 41 0.11 -18.93 11.34
CA ASP A 41 0.67 -20.20 10.87
C ASP A 41 1.27 -20.10 9.44
N THR A 42 1.14 -18.93 8.81
CA THR A 42 1.62 -18.73 7.44
C THR A 42 3.13 -18.52 7.42
N THR A 43 3.85 -19.44 6.79
CA THR A 43 5.29 -19.29 6.57
C THR A 43 5.54 -18.43 5.33
N VAL A 44 6.13 -17.25 5.54
CA VAL A 44 6.62 -16.35 4.48
C VAL A 44 8.14 -16.49 4.35
N LYS A 45 8.64 -16.56 3.11
CA LYS A 45 10.06 -16.78 2.77
C LYS A 45 10.62 -15.64 1.93
N SER A 46 11.94 -15.44 2.00
CA SER A 46 12.64 -14.54 1.08
C SER A 46 12.29 -14.92 -0.36
N GLY A 47 12.02 -13.90 -1.18
CA GLY A 47 11.55 -14.05 -2.54
C GLY A 47 10.04 -14.08 -2.72
N ASP A 48 9.26 -14.31 -1.66
CA ASP A 48 7.80 -14.30 -1.75
C ASP A 48 7.30 -12.90 -2.12
N THR A 49 6.29 -12.85 -3.00
CA THR A 49 5.53 -11.63 -3.28
C THR A 49 4.32 -11.58 -2.37
N LEU A 50 4.18 -10.48 -1.65
CA LEU A 50 3.09 -10.21 -0.74
C LEU A 50 2.21 -9.11 -1.33
N GLU A 51 0.88 -9.27 -1.26
CA GLU A 51 -0.09 -8.21 -1.53
C GLU A 51 -0.61 -7.65 -0.21
N TYR A 52 -0.52 -6.34 -0.04
CA TYR A 52 -1.08 -5.62 1.08
C TYR A 52 -2.30 -4.84 0.63
N GLN A 53 -3.41 -4.97 1.36
CA GLN A 53 -4.67 -4.29 1.07
C GLN A 53 -5.12 -3.49 2.29
N GLY A 54 -5.19 -2.17 2.16
CA GLY A 54 -5.79 -1.28 3.14
C GLY A 54 -7.26 -1.04 2.79
N LEU A 55 -8.17 -1.46 3.67
CA LEU A 55 -9.60 -1.24 3.55
C LEU A 55 -10.01 -0.12 4.50
N PHE A 56 -10.73 0.89 4.00
CA PHE A 56 -11.17 2.05 4.75
C PHE A 56 -12.69 2.20 4.63
N THR A 57 -13.40 1.87 5.70
CA THR A 57 -14.87 1.87 5.76
C THR A 57 -15.37 3.09 6.50
N ASN A 58 -16.30 3.82 5.90
CA ASN A 58 -16.96 4.96 6.52
C ASN A 58 -18.19 4.49 7.32
N ASN A 59 -18.07 4.47 8.65
CA ASN A 59 -19.15 4.17 9.59
C ASN A 59 -19.77 5.42 10.21
N SER A 60 -19.42 6.62 9.71
CA SER A 60 -20.03 7.87 10.15
C SER A 60 -21.39 8.10 9.45
N PRO A 61 -22.28 8.94 10.01
CA PRO A 61 -23.54 9.30 9.35
C PRO A 61 -23.37 10.28 8.18
N GLU A 62 -22.14 10.71 7.89
CA GLU A 62 -21.83 11.64 6.81
C GLU A 62 -20.94 10.97 5.75
N ARG A 63 -20.92 11.53 4.54
CA ARG A 63 -19.99 11.07 3.50
C ARG A 63 -18.61 11.67 3.71
N VAL A 64 -17.57 10.88 3.49
CA VAL A 64 -16.18 11.37 3.46
C VAL A 64 -15.92 11.96 2.09
N ARG A 65 -15.62 13.26 2.04
CA ARG A 65 -15.34 13.96 0.78
C ARG A 65 -13.95 13.67 0.25
N SER A 66 -12.96 13.71 1.14
CA SER A 66 -11.57 13.46 0.81
C SER A 66 -10.83 12.98 2.07
N MET A 67 -9.96 11.99 1.92
CA MET A 67 -9.12 11.44 2.99
C MET A 67 -7.78 11.01 2.42
N GLU A 68 -6.68 11.43 3.05
CA GLU A 68 -5.37 10.90 2.72
C GLU A 68 -5.07 9.64 3.53
N VAL A 69 -4.65 8.59 2.84
CA VAL A 69 -4.22 7.34 3.45
C VAL A 69 -2.82 7.00 3.00
N THR A 70 -1.96 6.63 3.93
CA THR A 70 -0.58 6.19 3.64
C THR A 70 -0.38 4.75 4.08
N LEU A 71 0.21 3.93 3.20
CA LEU A 71 0.75 2.62 3.54
C LEU A 71 2.27 2.64 3.44
N SER A 72 2.94 2.30 4.55
CA SER A 72 4.40 2.16 4.58
C SER A 72 4.85 0.83 3.96
N ILE A 73 5.97 0.83 3.27
CA ILE A 73 6.67 -0.39 2.85
C ILE A 73 7.62 -0.75 3.99
N ALA A 74 7.35 -1.86 4.69
CA ALA A 74 8.15 -2.28 5.83
C ALA A 74 9.59 -2.63 5.46
N ASP A 75 10.50 -2.53 6.42
CA ASP A 75 11.88 -2.94 6.22
C ASP A 75 11.98 -4.41 5.81
N GLY A 76 12.94 -4.72 4.92
CA GLY A 76 13.07 -6.04 4.32
C GLY A 76 12.13 -6.29 3.12
N LEU A 77 11.18 -5.40 2.84
CA LEU A 77 10.33 -5.48 1.65
C LEU A 77 10.80 -4.52 0.55
N VAL A 78 10.52 -4.87 -0.71
CA VAL A 78 10.74 -4.04 -1.90
C VAL A 78 9.43 -3.94 -2.66
N LEU A 79 8.97 -2.74 -2.97
CA LEU A 79 7.81 -2.56 -3.82
C LEU A 79 8.07 -3.18 -5.21
N VAL A 80 7.12 -3.99 -5.69
CA VAL A 80 7.20 -4.65 -7.01
C VAL A 80 6.01 -4.36 -7.92
N GLY A 81 5.05 -3.54 -7.47
CA GLY A 81 3.91 -3.14 -8.27
C GLY A 81 2.58 -3.45 -7.58
N GLY A 82 1.60 -3.96 -8.33
CA GLY A 82 0.24 -4.24 -7.80
C GLY A 82 -0.48 -3.02 -7.22
N ILE A 83 -0.05 -1.82 -7.60
CA ILE A 83 -0.48 -0.56 -7.02
C ILE A 83 -1.89 -0.22 -7.51
N HIS A 84 -2.82 -0.06 -6.57
CA HIS A 84 -4.18 0.36 -6.87
C HIS A 84 -4.76 1.17 -5.70
N PRO A 85 -5.48 2.29 -5.93
CA PRO A 85 -5.60 3.02 -7.19
C PRO A 85 -4.25 3.41 -7.81
N LYS A 86 -4.21 3.60 -9.12
CA LYS A 86 -2.96 3.90 -9.84
C LYS A 86 -2.44 5.30 -9.49
N PHE A 87 -1.13 5.48 -9.65
CA PHE A 87 -0.43 6.76 -9.49
C PHE A 87 -0.65 7.46 -8.13
N PRO A 88 -0.46 6.76 -6.99
CA PRO A 88 -0.41 7.43 -5.69
C PRO A 88 0.74 8.44 -5.64
N HIS A 89 0.76 9.25 -4.59
CA HIS A 89 2.01 9.86 -4.17
C HIS A 89 2.91 8.80 -3.53
N ALA A 90 4.23 8.99 -3.59
CA ALA A 90 5.22 8.08 -3.04
C ALA A 90 6.36 8.87 -2.42
N THR A 91 7.10 8.23 -1.53
CA THR A 91 8.30 8.78 -0.88
C THR A 91 9.42 7.76 -0.87
N ILE A 92 10.66 8.24 -0.91
CA ILE A 92 11.89 7.45 -0.70
C ILE A 92 12.55 7.76 0.65
N ASP A 93 12.11 8.82 1.34
CA ASP A 93 12.71 9.34 2.57
C ASP A 93 11.74 9.36 3.77
N GLY A 94 10.46 9.02 3.54
CA GLY A 94 9.41 9.02 4.57
C GLY A 94 8.82 10.40 4.86
N SER A 95 9.38 11.48 4.32
CA SER A 95 9.03 12.86 4.63
C SER A 95 8.33 13.57 3.47
N ARG A 96 8.88 13.46 2.25
CA ARG A 96 8.36 14.14 1.07
C ARG A 96 7.64 13.16 0.17
N PHE A 97 6.36 13.41 -0.03
CA PHE A 97 5.51 12.64 -0.95
C PHE A 97 5.35 13.39 -2.27
N ILE A 98 5.63 12.70 -3.38
CA ILE A 98 5.51 13.23 -4.74
C ILE A 98 4.79 12.22 -5.65
N ARG A 99 4.17 12.68 -6.73
CA ARG A 99 3.39 11.82 -7.63
C ARG A 99 4.25 10.67 -8.18
N SER A 100 3.75 9.44 -8.08
CA SER A 100 4.35 8.24 -8.65
C SER A 100 4.09 8.14 -10.17
N PRO A 101 5.07 7.70 -10.98
CA PRO A 101 6.42 7.29 -10.57
C PRO A 101 7.33 8.49 -10.24
N ILE A 102 8.18 8.29 -9.24
CA ILE A 102 9.20 9.26 -8.83
C ILE A 102 10.25 9.37 -9.94
N ARG A 103 10.47 10.60 -10.42
CA ARG A 103 11.55 10.93 -11.36
C ARG A 103 12.55 11.86 -10.71
N ALA A 104 13.83 11.60 -10.94
CA ALA A 104 14.94 12.40 -10.44
C ALA A 104 15.94 12.68 -11.56
N ASN A 105 16.67 13.79 -11.45
CA ASN A 105 17.82 14.04 -12.31
C ASN A 105 19.05 13.35 -11.71
N ILE A 106 19.59 12.37 -12.42
CA ILE A 106 20.78 11.61 -12.04
C ILE A 106 21.80 11.77 -13.15
N GLY A 107 22.93 12.41 -12.85
CA GLY A 107 23.99 12.65 -13.83
C GLY A 107 23.57 13.52 -15.02
N GLY A 108 22.62 14.45 -14.83
CA GLY A 108 22.12 15.33 -15.89
C GLY A 108 20.93 14.77 -16.68
N GLN A 109 20.52 13.51 -16.42
CA GLN A 109 19.39 12.87 -17.10
C GLN A 109 18.22 12.67 -16.14
N VAL A 110 17.00 12.99 -16.60
CA VAL A 110 15.78 12.69 -15.85
C VAL A 110 15.44 11.23 -16.06
N GLN A 111 15.45 10.46 -14.96
CA GLN A 111 15.11 9.04 -14.97
C GLN A 111 14.11 8.70 -13.87
N GLU A 112 13.36 7.62 -14.08
CA GLU A 112 12.51 7.04 -13.05
C GLU A 112 13.36 6.34 -11.99
N LEU A 113 13.06 6.60 -10.72
CA LEU A 113 13.70 5.89 -9.62
C LEU A 113 13.14 4.46 -9.51
N PRO A 114 13.99 3.47 -9.21
CA PRO A 114 13.55 2.10 -9.08
C PRO A 114 12.58 1.96 -7.90
N LEU A 115 11.59 1.08 -8.04
CA LEU A 115 10.59 0.82 -6.98
C LEU A 115 11.24 0.33 -5.67
N SER A 116 12.45 -0.22 -5.73
CA SER A 116 13.23 -0.62 -4.55
C SER A 116 13.55 0.50 -3.58
N ASP A 117 13.52 1.75 -4.04
CA ASP A 117 13.86 2.91 -3.23
C ASP A 117 12.65 3.45 -2.45
N TYR A 118 11.45 2.99 -2.80
CA TYR A 118 10.21 3.52 -2.26
C TYR A 118 10.00 3.04 -0.83
N LYS A 119 9.57 3.95 0.04
CA LYS A 119 9.34 3.72 1.47
C LYS A 119 7.88 3.77 1.88
N ALA A 120 7.03 4.50 1.14
CA ALA A 120 5.59 4.49 1.36
C ALA A 120 4.83 4.96 0.12
N LEU A 121 3.55 4.62 0.06
CA LEU A 121 2.58 5.08 -0.93
C LEU A 121 1.44 5.82 -0.22
N ARG A 122 1.00 6.93 -0.79
CA ARG A 122 -0.11 7.76 -0.28
C ARG A 122 -1.17 7.99 -1.34
N TRP A 123 -2.41 7.69 -0.99
CA TRP A 123 -3.57 7.93 -1.82
C TRP A 123 -4.45 9.00 -1.22
N THR A 124 -5.13 9.75 -2.08
CA THR A 124 -6.28 10.56 -1.73
C THR A 124 -7.52 9.77 -2.13
N LEU A 125 -8.33 9.40 -1.15
CA LEU A 125 -9.60 8.69 -1.33
C LEU A 125 -10.73 9.70 -1.26
N GLU A 126 -11.57 9.71 -2.28
CA GLU A 126 -12.65 10.69 -2.41
C GLU A 126 -14.00 9.99 -2.38
N ASP A 127 -15.00 10.71 -1.89
CA ASP A 127 -16.41 10.32 -1.96
C ASP A 127 -16.74 8.94 -1.39
N ILE A 128 -16.18 8.60 -0.23
CA ILE A 128 -16.58 7.39 0.51
C ILE A 128 -17.96 7.65 1.13
N GLY A 129 -18.99 7.07 0.51
CA GLY A 129 -20.37 7.15 0.99
C GLY A 129 -20.56 6.54 2.39
N ILE A 130 -21.73 6.78 2.98
CA ILE A 130 -22.12 6.19 4.28
C ILE A 130 -22.14 4.66 4.14
N GLY A 131 -21.43 3.95 5.03
CA GLY A 131 -21.22 2.51 4.97
C GLY A 131 -20.30 2.04 3.84
N GLY A 132 -19.77 2.96 3.03
CA GLY A 132 -18.91 2.65 1.90
C GLY A 132 -17.49 2.26 2.33
N THR A 133 -16.85 1.40 1.54
CA THR A 133 -15.45 1.00 1.74
C THR A 133 -14.63 1.36 0.51
N SER A 134 -13.50 2.03 0.72
CA SER A 134 -12.45 2.20 -0.29
C SER A 134 -11.28 1.27 0.00
N VAL A 135 -10.63 0.78 -1.05
CA VAL A 135 -9.50 -0.14 -0.94
C VAL A 135 -8.30 0.44 -1.67
N VAL A 136 -7.15 0.42 -1.00
CA VAL A 136 -5.84 0.63 -1.63
C VAL A 136 -4.99 -0.61 -1.48
N LYS A 137 -4.09 -0.86 -2.42
CA LYS A 137 -3.19 -2.00 -2.37
C LYS A 137 -1.87 -1.77 -3.10
N TYR A 138 -0.89 -2.56 -2.70
CA TYR A 138 0.37 -2.71 -3.40
C TYR A 138 0.93 -4.12 -3.20
N ARG A 139 1.89 -4.49 -4.03
CA ARG A 139 2.68 -5.71 -3.88
C ARG A 139 4.12 -5.40 -3.56
N ALA A 140 4.67 -6.13 -2.61
CA ALA A 140 6.08 -6.07 -2.29
C ALA A 140 6.68 -7.46 -2.19
N LYS A 141 7.96 -7.56 -2.50
CA LYS A 141 8.74 -8.80 -2.41
C LYS A 141 9.60 -8.77 -1.15
N LEU A 142 9.61 -9.88 -0.41
CA LEU A 142 10.50 -10.05 0.73
C LEU A 142 11.93 -10.30 0.24
N LYS A 143 12.90 -9.54 0.77
CA LYS A 143 14.33 -9.72 0.48
C LYS A 143 14.87 -11.02 1.08
#